data_AF-A0A1X0NST1-F1
#
_entry.id   AF-A0A1X0NST1-F1
#
_cell.length_a   1.000
_cell.length_b   1.000
_cell.length_c   1.000
_cell.angle_alpha   90.00
_cell.angle_beta   90.00
_cell.angle_gamma   90.00
#
_symmetry.space_group_name_H-M   'P 1'
#
loop_
_entity.id
_entity.type
_entity.pdbx_description
1 polymer ?
#
loop_
_entity_poly.entity_id
_entity_poly.type
_entity_poly.pdbx_seq_one_letter_code
_entity_poly.pdbx_strand_id
1 'polypeptide(L)'
;MTGKEGKVLVCDLPMMYPRDLLRFEREGGVWGEQWRVRRKQLSAALTVSALSTLLGSYYVVTRRNTGFVLFSTFSGFSVLGFCVGGALAPLVYPNVANNRETSMMRRVWWAKECARHWDYSQVQEDTWHAEYPHAQLPEGKKRTGDAM
;
A
#
# COMPACT_ATOMS: atom_id res chain seq x y z
N MET A 1 16.58 10.84 -18.42
CA MET A 1 16.83 9.60 -19.16
C MET A 1 16.13 9.74 -20.49
N THR A 2 16.89 9.73 -21.58
CA THR A 2 16.40 9.99 -22.95
C THR A 2 16.32 8.69 -23.73
N GLY A 3 15.21 8.44 -24.41
CA GLY A 3 15.05 7.34 -25.38
C GLY A 3 15.93 7.54 -26.61
N LYS A 4 15.82 6.62 -27.59
CA LYS A 4 16.67 6.57 -28.80
C LYS A 4 16.67 7.88 -29.62
N GLU A 5 15.73 8.78 -29.38
CA GLU A 5 15.61 10.09 -30.05
C GLU A 5 15.61 11.30 -29.10
N GLY A 6 16.11 11.18 -27.87
CA GLY A 6 16.08 12.31 -26.92
C GLY A 6 14.74 12.48 -26.18
N LYS A 7 13.73 11.66 -26.48
CA LYS A 7 12.40 11.71 -25.85
C LYS A 7 12.43 11.22 -24.40
N VAL A 8 11.56 11.80 -23.56
CA VAL A 8 11.38 11.36 -22.17
C VAL A 8 10.68 10.00 -22.18
N LEU A 9 11.39 8.95 -21.76
CA LEU A 9 10.83 7.61 -21.61
C LEU A 9 9.78 7.62 -20.48
N VAL A 10 8.55 7.22 -20.80
CA VAL A 10 7.53 6.94 -19.79
C VAL A 10 7.77 5.52 -19.28
N CYS A 11 7.90 5.38 -17.96
CA CYS A 11 8.11 4.10 -17.31
C CYS A 11 6.78 3.59 -16.78
N ASP A 12 6.37 2.40 -17.20
CA ASP A 12 5.28 1.67 -16.55
C ASP A 12 5.89 0.76 -15.48
N LEU A 13 5.66 1.09 -14.20
CA LEU A 13 6.29 0.41 -13.07
C LEU A 13 5.40 -0.76 -12.61
N PRO A 14 5.98 -1.95 -12.35
CA PRO A 14 5.23 -3.06 -11.79
C PRO A 14 4.68 -2.70 -10.41
N MET A 15 3.63 -3.41 -9.96
CA MET A 15 3.13 -3.25 -8.59
C MET A 15 4.24 -3.56 -7.58
N MET A 16 4.31 -2.75 -6.52
CA MET A 16 5.13 -3.08 -5.34
C MET A 16 4.51 -4.25 -4.58
N TYR A 17 5.29 -5.29 -4.31
CA TYR A 17 4.83 -6.41 -3.48
C TYR A 17 4.93 -6.07 -1.98
N PRO A 18 4.24 -6.83 -1.11
CA PRO A 18 4.31 -6.60 0.33
C PRO A 18 5.73 -6.63 0.90
N ARG A 19 6.63 -7.44 0.34
CA ARG A 19 8.04 -7.49 0.73
C ARG A 19 8.78 -6.18 0.40
N ASP A 20 8.50 -5.58 -0.75
CA ASP A 20 9.09 -4.31 -1.17
C ASP A 20 8.58 -3.15 -0.33
N LEU A 21 7.32 -3.20 0.11
CA LEU A 21 6.78 -2.23 1.07
C LEU A 21 7.48 -2.29 2.42
N LEU A 22 7.84 -3.49 2.90
CA LEU A 22 8.63 -3.67 4.12
C LEU A 22 10.08 -3.18 3.94
N ARG A 23 10.66 -3.36 2.75
CA ARG A 23 11.97 -2.79 2.43
C ARG A 23 11.94 -1.28 2.39
N PHE A 24 10.95 -0.68 1.73
CA PHE A 24 10.75 0.77 1.73
C PHE A 24 10.64 1.34 3.14
N GLU A 25 10.01 0.63 4.06
CA GLU A 25 9.92 1.06 5.45
C GLU A 25 11.25 1.01 6.23
N ARG A 26 12.21 0.20 5.79
CA ARG A 26 13.55 0.09 6.38
C ARG A 26 14.56 1.00 5.69
N GLU A 27 14.50 1.08 4.36
CA GLU A 27 15.48 1.75 3.50
C GLU A 27 15.04 3.17 3.09
N GLY A 28 13.74 3.49 3.19
CA GLY A 28 13.14 4.76 2.73
C GLY A 28 13.33 5.96 3.66
N GLY A 29 14.20 5.85 4.68
CA GLY A 29 14.49 6.93 5.62
C GLY A 29 13.25 7.50 6.30
N VAL A 30 13.13 8.82 6.34
CA VAL A 30 12.03 9.56 6.97
C VAL A 30 10.65 9.16 6.40
N TRP A 31 10.56 8.89 5.10
CA TRP A 31 9.29 8.48 4.48
C TRP A 31 8.93 7.03 4.79
N GLY A 32 9.94 6.16 4.94
CA GLY A 32 9.76 4.81 5.46
C GLY A 32 9.26 4.81 6.91
N GLU A 33 9.81 5.71 7.73
CA GLU A 33 9.35 5.91 9.11
C GLU A 33 7.92 6.47 9.19
N GLN A 34 7.57 7.44 8.35
CA GLN A 34 6.20 7.93 8.25
C GLN A 34 5.23 6.81 7.83
N TRP A 35 5.65 5.92 6.92
CA TRP A 35 4.85 4.75 6.55
C TRP A 35 4.64 3.80 7.73
N ARG A 36 5.68 3.58 8.54
CA ARG A 36 5.59 2.80 9.79
C ARG A 36 4.61 3.40 10.77
N VAL A 37 4.75 4.70 11.04
CA VAL A 37 3.86 5.46 11.93
C VAL A 37 2.41 5.33 11.48
N ARG A 38 2.14 5.49 10.18
CA ARG A 38 0.79 5.35 9.62
C ARG A 38 0.20 3.96 9.83
N ARG A 39 0.99 2.89 9.69
CA ARG A 39 0.52 1.53 10.00
C ARG A 39 0.19 1.37 11.48
N LYS A 40 1.00 1.94 12.37
CA LYS A 40 0.71 1.96 13.81
C LYS A 40 -0.58 2.72 14.11
N GLN A 41 -0.77 3.90 13.52
CA GLN A 41 -2.00 4.68 13.65
C GLN A 41 -3.23 3.90 13.17
N LEU A 42 -3.13 3.25 12.00
CA LEU A 42 -4.23 2.43 11.47
C LEU A 42 -4.51 1.23 12.37
N SER A 43 -3.47 0.55 12.86
CA SER A 43 -3.64 -0.56 13.80
C SER A 43 -4.30 -0.13 15.10
N ALA A 44 -3.94 1.04 15.64
CA ALA A 44 -4.57 1.61 16.83
C ALA A 44 -6.04 1.98 16.57
N ALA A 45 -6.36 2.57 15.41
CA ALA A 45 -7.74 2.85 15.04
C ALA A 45 -8.58 1.58 14.92
N LEU A 46 -8.02 0.52 14.33
CA LEU A 46 -8.68 -0.78 14.20
C LEU A 46 -8.85 -1.49 15.54
N THR A 47 -7.87 -1.41 16.45
CA THR A 47 -8.01 -2.02 17.78
C THR A 47 -9.08 -1.31 18.60
N VAL A 48 -9.13 0.01 18.59
CA VAL A 48 -10.18 0.79 19.26
C VAL A 48 -11.56 0.49 18.64
N SER A 49 -11.64 0.41 17.31
CA SER A 49 -12.85 -0.03 16.60
C SER A 49 -13.31 -1.41 17.03
N ALA A 50 -12.41 -2.39 17.06
CA ALA A 50 -12.71 -3.76 17.45
C ALA A 50 -13.20 -3.85 18.90
N LEU A 51 -12.50 -3.17 19.83
CA LEU A 51 -12.89 -3.12 21.24
C LEU A 51 -14.26 -2.47 21.44
N SER A 52 -14.51 -1.33 20.79
CA SER A 52 -15.80 -0.65 20.84
C SER A 52 -16.93 -1.54 20.31
N THR A 53 -16.67 -2.24 19.21
CA THR A 53 -17.64 -3.15 18.58
C THR A 53 -17.93 -4.36 19.46
N LEU A 54 -16.91 -4.95 20.09
CA LEU A 54 -17.08 -6.07 21.03
C LEU A 54 -17.90 -5.66 22.26
N LEU A 55 -17.59 -4.51 22.85
CA LEU A 55 -18.33 -3.96 24.00
C LEU A 55 -19.78 -3.64 23.64
N GLY A 56 -20.01 -3.00 22.50
CA GLY A 56 -21.35 -2.70 22.00
C GLY A 56 -22.17 -3.95 21.70
N SER A 57 -21.55 -4.95 21.06
CA SER A 57 -22.20 -6.23 20.77
C SER A 57 -22.56 -6.98 22.05
N TYR A 58 -21.63 -7.04 23.02
CA TYR A 58 -21.89 -7.65 24.34
C TYR A 58 -23.05 -6.97 25.09
N TYR A 59 -23.10 -5.64 25.07
CA TYR A 59 -24.19 -4.86 25.66
C TYR A 59 -25.56 -5.21 25.04
N VAL A 60 -25.60 -5.42 23.72
CA VAL A 60 -26.85 -5.72 23.01
C VAL A 60 -27.32 -7.16 23.25
N VAL A 61 -26.39 -8.11 23.31
CA VAL A 61 -26.68 -9.52 23.63
C VAL A 61 -27.21 -9.67 25.06
N THR A 62 -26.59 -8.99 26.04
CA THR A 62 -27.04 -9.03 27.44
C THR A 62 -28.45 -8.47 27.64
N ARG A 63 -28.88 -7.53 26.79
CA ARG A 63 -30.25 -6.98 26.78
C ARG A 63 -31.28 -7.86 26.05
N ARG A 64 -30.89 -9.02 25.50
CA ARG A 64 -31.75 -9.93 24.70
C ARG A 64 -32.46 -9.22 23.53
N ASN A 65 -31.79 -8.24 22.91
CA ASN A 65 -32.34 -7.54 21.76
C ASN A 65 -32.35 -8.42 20.49
N THR A 66 -33.16 -8.05 19.50
CA THR A 66 -33.27 -8.76 18.21
C THR A 66 -31.97 -8.66 17.39
N GLY A 67 -31.72 -9.66 16.53
CA GLY A 67 -30.52 -9.69 15.68
C GLY A 67 -30.35 -8.47 14.77
N PHE A 68 -31.45 -7.82 14.37
CA PHE A 68 -31.41 -6.57 13.61
C PHE A 68 -30.73 -5.43 14.39
N VAL A 69 -31.02 -5.29 15.69
CA VAL A 69 -30.40 -4.29 16.57
C VAL A 69 -28.91 -4.59 16.74
N LEU A 70 -28.53 -5.87 16.80
CA LEU A 70 -27.14 -6.30 16.90
C LEU A 70 -26.34 -5.96 15.63
N PHE A 71 -26.93 -6.13 14.46
CA PHE A 71 -26.28 -5.74 13.20
C PHE A 71 -26.10 -4.22 13.08
N SER A 72 -27.12 -3.43 13.44
CA SER A 72 -27.02 -1.97 13.41
C SER A 72 -26.01 -1.44 14.42
N THR A 73 -26.01 -1.98 15.64
CA THR A 73 -25.01 -1.59 16.67
C THR A 73 -23.61 -2.02 16.31
N PHE A 74 -23.41 -3.20 15.71
CA PHE A 74 -22.11 -3.62 15.20
C PHE A 74 -21.53 -2.57 14.25
N SER A 75 -22.29 -2.17 13.22
CA SER A 75 -21.84 -1.13 12.28
C SER A 75 -21.60 0.24 12.94
N GLY A 76 -22.48 0.66 13.85
CA GLY A 76 -22.38 1.94 14.55
C GLY A 76 -21.16 2.03 15.45
N PHE A 77 -20.93 1.03 16.30
CA PHE A 77 -19.78 0.99 17.21
C PHE A 77 -18.45 0.79 16.46
N SER A 78 -18.44 0.05 15.35
CA SER A 78 -17.26 -0.05 14.49
C SER A 78 -16.86 1.31 13.91
N VAL A 79 -17.79 2.01 13.26
CA VAL A 79 -17.50 3.33 12.66
C VAL A 79 -17.09 4.34 13.73
N LEU A 80 -17.82 4.40 14.85
CA LEU A 80 -17.53 5.32 15.93
C LEU A 80 -16.18 5.03 16.58
N GLY A 81 -15.90 3.77 16.89
CA GLY A 81 -14.60 3.35 17.43
C GLY A 81 -13.45 3.61 16.47
N PHE A 82 -13.65 3.43 15.16
CA PHE A 82 -12.66 3.77 14.15
C PHE A 82 -12.38 5.27 14.09
N CYS A 83 -13.42 6.12 14.15
CA CYS A 83 -13.27 7.57 14.17
C CYS A 83 -12.54 8.06 15.43
N VAL A 84 -12.92 7.56 16.60
CA VAL A 84 -12.25 7.90 17.88
C VAL A 84 -10.80 7.43 17.88
N GLY A 85 -10.56 6.18 17.47
CA GLY A 85 -9.21 5.64 17.36
C GLY A 85 -8.35 6.39 16.34
N GLY A 86 -8.94 6.79 15.20
CA GLY A 86 -8.28 7.60 14.18
C GLY A 86 -7.95 9.01 14.64
N ALA A 87 -8.77 9.61 15.49
CA ALA A 87 -8.51 10.93 16.08
C ALA A 87 -7.43 10.89 17.18
N LEU A 88 -7.38 9.80 17.97
CA LEU A 88 -6.42 9.64 19.06
C LEU A 88 -5.06 9.10 18.60
N ALA A 89 -5.03 8.29 17.55
CA ALA A 89 -3.81 7.66 17.05
C ALA A 89 -2.66 8.65 16.71
N PRO A 90 -2.92 9.83 16.10
CA PRO A 90 -1.88 10.83 15.84
C PRO A 90 -1.28 11.46 17.10
N LEU A 91 -1.98 11.44 18.24
CA LEU A 91 -1.46 11.96 19.51
C LEU A 91 -0.38 11.03 20.09
N VAL A 92 -0.54 9.73 19.89
CA VAL A 92 0.41 8.70 20.38
C VAL A 92 1.52 8.45 19.36
N TYR A 93 1.19 8.51 18.07
CA TYR A 93 2.12 8.30 16.98
C TYR A 93 2.15 9.55 16.09
N PRO A 94 2.98 10.56 16.42
CA PRO A 94 3.02 11.81 15.67
C PRO A 94 3.53 11.60 14.25
N ASN A 95 2.98 12.37 13.30
CA ASN A 95 3.43 12.33 11.91
C ASN A 95 4.81 13.00 11.78
N VAL A 96 5.74 12.29 11.14
CA VAL A 96 7.11 12.74 10.87
C VAL A 96 7.21 13.42 9.49
N ALA A 97 6.36 13.04 8.54
CA ALA A 97 6.32 13.62 7.20
C ALA A 97 4.89 13.70 6.63
N ASN A 98 4.73 14.47 5.55
CA ASN A 98 3.45 14.59 4.88
C ASN A 98 3.10 13.31 4.08
N ASN A 99 1.87 12.83 4.21
CA ASN A 99 1.38 11.64 3.51
C ASN A 99 1.48 11.73 1.99
N ARG A 100 1.30 12.94 1.41
CA ARG A 100 1.41 13.13 -0.04
C ARG A 100 2.85 12.92 -0.51
N GLU A 101 3.80 13.49 0.21
CA GLU A 101 5.23 13.33 -0.05
C GLU A 101 5.67 11.88 0.13
N THR A 102 5.25 11.22 1.21
CA THR A 102 5.55 9.80 1.43
C THR A 102 5.05 8.92 0.29
N SER A 103 3.87 9.21 -0.27
CA SER A 103 3.33 8.47 -1.41
C SER A 103 4.14 8.68 -2.70
N MET A 104 4.59 9.91 -2.95
CA MET A 104 5.45 10.24 -4.09
C MET A 104 6.84 9.60 -3.92
N MET A 105 7.44 9.75 -2.75
CA MET A 105 8.78 9.23 -2.46
C MET A 105 8.82 7.71 -2.46
N ARG A 106 7.73 7.03 -2.08
CA ARG A 106 7.61 5.58 -2.28
C ARG A 106 7.65 5.18 -3.75
N ARG A 107 6.94 5.90 -4.62
CA ARG A 107 6.96 5.62 -6.07
C ARG A 107 8.34 5.89 -6.67
N VAL A 108 8.98 6.98 -6.27
CA VAL A 108 10.36 7.32 -6.69
C VAL A 108 11.36 6.28 -6.21
N TRP A 109 11.26 5.85 -4.95
CA TRP A 109 12.08 4.79 -4.39
C TRP A 109 11.91 3.49 -5.18
N TRP A 110 10.66 3.13 -5.49
CA TRP A 110 10.37 1.94 -6.28
C TRP A 110 10.91 2.01 -7.71
N ALA A 111 10.75 3.16 -8.36
CA ALA A 111 11.32 3.41 -9.68
C ALA A 111 12.84 3.26 -9.67
N LYS A 112 13.52 3.76 -8.63
CA LYS A 112 14.97 3.62 -8.46
C LYS A 112 15.39 2.16 -8.28
N GLU A 113 14.65 1.38 -7.51
CA GLU A 113 14.94 -0.05 -7.33
C GLU A 113 14.73 -0.86 -8.61
N CYS A 114 13.68 -0.57 -9.38
CA CYS A 114 13.46 -1.19 -10.68
C CYS A 114 14.57 -0.80 -11.67
N ALA A 115 15.00 0.46 -11.66
CA ALA A 115 16.05 0.96 -12.56
C ALA A 115 17.46 0.43 -12.23
N ARG A 116 17.70 -0.15 -11.04
CA ARG A 116 19.01 -0.76 -10.71
C ARG A 116 19.33 -1.98 -11.56
N HIS A 117 18.31 -2.72 -12.01
CA HIS A 117 18.45 -3.92 -12.84
C HIS A 117 18.05 -3.64 -14.29
N TRP A 118 18.22 -2.39 -14.73
CA TRP A 118 17.82 -1.96 -16.06
C TRP A 118 18.52 -2.75 -17.16
N ASP A 119 17.73 -3.37 -18.03
CA ASP A 119 18.22 -3.97 -19.27
C ASP A 119 17.66 -3.18 -20.48
N TYR A 120 18.54 -2.76 -21.38
CA TYR A 120 18.16 -2.07 -22.63
C TYR A 120 17.37 -2.95 -23.59
N SER A 121 17.37 -4.28 -23.38
CA SER A 121 16.51 -5.23 -24.10
C SER A 121 15.01 -5.03 -23.84
N GLN A 122 14.64 -4.32 -22.76
CA GLN A 122 13.25 -4.13 -22.30
C GLN A 122 12.61 -2.81 -22.79
N VAL A 123 13.27 -2.08 -23.68
CA VAL A 123 12.74 -0.84 -24.26
C VAL A 123 11.96 -1.16 -25.54
N GLN A 124 10.64 -1.00 -25.51
CA GLN A 124 9.78 -1.21 -26.68
C GLN A 124 9.21 0.13 -27.17
N GLU A 125 9.53 0.47 -28.41
CA GLU A 125 9.07 1.62 -29.22
C GLU A 125 9.28 3.04 -28.65
N ASP A 126 8.97 3.33 -27.39
CA ASP A 126 9.32 4.57 -26.65
C ASP A 126 8.93 4.46 -25.15
N THR A 127 8.61 3.26 -24.66
CA THR A 127 8.18 2.97 -23.29
C THR A 127 9.13 1.92 -22.69
N TRP A 128 9.56 2.14 -21.45
CA TRP A 128 10.26 1.09 -20.71
C TRP A 128 9.26 0.32 -19.86
N HIS A 129 9.14 -0.97 -20.15
CA HIS A 129 8.44 -1.92 -19.32
C HIS A 129 9.45 -2.58 -18.39
N ALA A 130 9.54 -2.06 -17.17
CA ALA A 130 10.45 -2.60 -16.17
C ALA A 130 10.02 -4.02 -15.80
N GLU A 131 10.81 -5.03 -16.16
CA GLU A 131 10.56 -6.40 -15.74
C GLU A 131 10.93 -6.55 -14.25
N TYR A 132 10.02 -7.14 -13.49
CA TYR A 132 10.15 -7.26 -12.04
C TYR A 132 11.38 -8.11 -11.68
N PRO A 133 12.26 -7.71 -10.72
CA PRO A 133 13.49 -8.44 -10.40
C PRO A 133 13.28 -9.85 -9.82
N HIS A 134 12.04 -10.26 -9.53
CA HIS A 134 11.70 -11.63 -9.12
C HIS A 134 10.67 -12.33 -10.02
N ALA A 135 10.31 -11.75 -11.17
CA ALA A 135 9.51 -12.47 -12.14
C ALA A 135 10.44 -13.39 -12.93
N GLN A 136 10.65 -14.62 -12.47
CA GLN A 136 10.87 -15.68 -13.43
C GLN A 136 9.57 -15.76 -14.25
N LEU A 137 9.55 -15.13 -15.42
CA LEU A 137 8.57 -15.49 -16.44
C LEU A 137 8.68 -17.00 -16.63
N PRO A 138 7.57 -17.76 -16.60
CA PRO A 138 7.65 -19.17 -16.93
C PRO A 138 8.25 -19.29 -18.34
N GLU A 139 9.38 -19.99 -18.45
CA GLU A 139 10.01 -20.39 -19.71
C GLU A 139 9.00 -21.20 -20.52
N GLY A 140 8.20 -20.53 -21.35
CA GLY A 140 7.03 -21.21 -21.89
C GLY A 140 6.09 -20.39 -22.75
N LYS A 141 6.59 -19.42 -23.52
CA LYS A 141 5.94 -19.04 -24.78
C LYS A 141 6.93 -18.30 -25.67
N LYS A 142 7.61 -19.08 -26.52
CA LYS A 142 8.03 -18.56 -27.82
C LYS A 142 6.82 -17.85 -28.42
N ARG A 143 6.92 -16.54 -28.65
CA ARG A 143 6.00 -15.84 -29.56
C ARG A 143 6.27 -16.43 -30.94
N THR A 144 5.58 -17.53 -31.27
CA THR A 144 5.30 -17.90 -32.65
C THR A 144 4.37 -16.83 -33.18
N GLY A 145 4.97 -15.84 -33.83
CA GLY A 145 4.28 -14.70 -34.43
C GLY A 145 5.03 -14.14 -35.63
N ASP A 146 5.89 -14.94 -36.27
CA ASP A 146 6.34 -14.73 -37.64
C ASP A 146 5.67 -15.80 -38.51
N ALA A 147 4.42 -15.51 -38.88
CA ALA A 147 3.70 -16.22 -39.92
C ALA A 147 2.70 -15.26 -40.57
N MET A 148 3.22 -14.29 -41.31
CA MET A 148 2.87 -13.94 -42.70
C MET A 148 3.56 -12.65 -43.12
#